data_AF-A0ABD4KUI3-F1
#
_entry.id   AF-A0ABD4KUI3-F1
#
_cell.length_a   1.000
_cell.length_b   1.000
_cell.length_c   1.000
_cell.angle_alpha   90.00
_cell.angle_beta   90.00
_cell.angle_gamma   90.00
#
_symmetry.space_group_name_H-M   'P 1'
#
loop_
_entity.id
_entity.type
_entity.pdbx_description
1 polymer ?
#
loop_
_entity_poly.entity_id
_entity_poly.type
_entity_poly.pdbx_seq_one_letter_code
_entity_poly.pdbx_strand_id
1 'polypeptide(L)'
;MEEKSQLFLQQYFRTLPSEVSEKYTSFSSDYFCADEYNANLCADLILRGEKRASCSMEYWYSHEGEVLPRVGHLQVVTNWDGEPICIIEITSVSNCRFNEVSEEFAASEGEG
;
A
#
# COMPACT_ATOMS: atom_id res chain seq x y z
N MET A 1 -8.03 11.86 0.47
CA MET A 1 -7.92 11.11 -0.80
C MET A 1 -8.37 12.02 -1.91
N GLU A 2 -7.61 12.10 -3.00
CA GLU A 2 -7.97 12.91 -4.18
C GLU A 2 -9.15 12.32 -4.97
N GLU A 3 -9.77 13.14 -5.82
CA GLU A 3 -10.99 12.80 -6.56
C GLU A 3 -10.81 11.56 -7.45
N LYS A 4 -9.70 11.48 -8.20
CA LYS A 4 -9.40 10.32 -9.09
C LYS A 4 -9.34 9.01 -8.30
N SER A 5 -8.60 9.00 -7.20
CA SER A 5 -8.48 7.83 -6.32
C SER A 5 -9.79 7.47 -5.64
N GLN A 6 -10.59 8.47 -5.23
CA GLN A 6 -11.90 8.23 -4.65
C GLN A 6 -12.85 7.57 -5.65
N LEU A 7 -12.86 8.02 -6.90
CA LEU A 7 -13.64 7.42 -7.98
C LEU A 7 -13.17 5.99 -8.28
N PHE A 8 -11.86 5.76 -8.33
CA PHE A 8 -11.28 4.44 -8.56
C PHE A 8 -11.64 3.44 -7.44
N LEU A 9 -11.56 3.87 -6.17
CA LEU A 9 -11.99 3.06 -5.03
C LEU A 9 -13.50 2.76 -5.05
N GLN A 10 -14.33 3.74 -5.43
CA GLN A 10 -15.77 3.52 -5.60
C GLN A 10 -16.08 2.54 -6.74
N GLN A 11 -15.32 2.57 -7.84
CA GLN A 11 -15.44 1.59 -8.92
C GLN A 11 -15.15 0.18 -8.39
N TYR A 12 -14.09 0.01 -7.60
CA TYR A 12 -13.80 -1.26 -6.94
C TYR A 12 -14.96 -1.72 -6.05
N PHE A 13 -15.50 -0.88 -5.18
CA PHE A 13 -16.63 -1.29 -4.33
C PHE A 13 -17.89 -1.67 -5.11
N ARG A 14 -18.15 -1.07 -6.27
CA ARG A 14 -19.26 -1.47 -7.15
C ARG A 14 -19.08 -2.87 -7.74
N THR A 15 -17.87 -3.42 -7.74
CA THR A 15 -17.61 -4.80 -8.17
C THR A 15 -17.84 -5.83 -7.05
N LEU A 16 -17.98 -5.37 -5.80
CA LEU A 16 -18.14 -6.25 -4.64
C LEU A 16 -19.60 -6.30 -4.17
N PRO A 17 -20.03 -7.41 -3.55
CA PRO A 17 -21.26 -7.44 -2.77
C PRO A 17 -21.20 -6.43 -1.61
N SER A 18 -22.35 -5.83 -1.28
CA SER A 18 -22.45 -4.80 -0.23
C SER A 18 -21.87 -5.28 1.10
N GLU A 19 -22.14 -6.54 1.48
CA GLU A 19 -21.70 -7.15 2.74
C GLU A 19 -20.17 -7.30 2.82
N VAL A 20 -19.48 -7.31 1.68
CA VAL A 20 -18.01 -7.31 1.62
C VAL A 20 -17.50 -5.87 1.69
N SER A 21 -18.04 -4.96 0.87
CA SER A 21 -17.59 -3.57 0.83
C SER A 21 -17.75 -2.85 2.18
N GLU A 22 -18.82 -3.13 2.92
CA GLU A 22 -19.13 -2.52 4.23
C GLU A 22 -18.13 -2.90 5.33
N LYS A 23 -17.33 -3.97 5.13
CA LYS A 23 -16.30 -4.37 6.10
C LYS A 23 -15.10 -3.44 6.10
N TYR A 24 -14.83 -2.77 4.98
CA TYR A 24 -13.69 -1.88 4.87
C TYR A 24 -14.00 -0.53 5.51
N THR A 25 -13.10 -0.06 6.37
CA THR A 25 -13.28 1.17 7.16
C THR A 25 -12.05 2.07 7.16
N SER A 26 -10.98 1.67 6.48
CA SER A 26 -9.69 2.36 6.48
C SER A 26 -9.15 2.45 5.07
N PHE A 27 -8.86 3.68 4.62
CA PHE A 27 -8.56 4.00 3.23
C PHE A 27 -7.44 5.03 3.11
N SER A 28 -6.56 4.85 2.15
CA SER A 28 -5.57 5.86 1.75
C SER A 28 -5.35 5.83 0.24
N SER A 29 -4.63 6.83 -0.27
CA SER A 29 -4.15 6.86 -1.64
C SER A 29 -2.79 7.52 -1.63
N ASP A 30 -1.80 6.84 -2.18
CA ASP A 30 -0.44 7.38 -2.27
C ASP A 30 0.42 6.59 -3.25
N TYR A 31 1.52 7.19 -3.68
CA TYR A 31 2.59 6.48 -4.36
C TYR A 31 3.56 5.84 -3.35
N PHE A 32 4.37 4.91 -3.83
CA PHE A 32 5.51 4.38 -3.07
C PHE A 32 6.78 5.16 -3.40
N CYS A 33 7.79 5.03 -2.54
CA CYS A 33 9.11 5.66 -2.71
C CYS A 33 9.06 7.20 -2.66
N ALA A 34 10.19 7.86 -2.96
CA ALA A 34 10.36 9.31 -2.79
C ALA A 34 10.90 10.01 -4.06
N ASP A 35 10.89 9.32 -5.19
CA ASP A 35 11.27 9.84 -6.49
C ASP A 35 10.42 9.21 -7.60
N GLU A 36 10.29 9.92 -8.72
CA GLU A 36 9.40 9.55 -9.84
C GLU A 36 9.71 8.17 -10.43
N TYR A 37 10.99 7.84 -10.59
CA TYR A 37 11.41 6.58 -11.18
C TYR A 37 10.94 5.41 -10.31
N ASN A 38 11.28 5.43 -9.02
CA ASN A 38 10.95 4.34 -8.11
C ASN A 38 9.44 4.29 -7.81
N ALA A 39 8.75 5.43 -7.74
CA ALA A 39 7.31 5.48 -7.56
C ALA A 39 6.56 4.77 -8.70
N ASN A 40 6.94 5.08 -9.94
CA ASN A 40 6.33 4.47 -11.11
C ASN A 40 6.69 2.97 -11.23
N LEU A 41 7.95 2.62 -10.97
CA LEU A 41 8.42 1.22 -10.97
C LEU A 41 7.67 0.38 -9.93
N CYS A 42 7.59 0.87 -8.68
CA CYS A 42 6.93 0.15 -7.61
C CYS A 42 5.43 0.00 -7.85
N ALA A 43 4.75 1.01 -8.39
CA ALA A 43 3.33 0.89 -8.74
C ALA A 43 3.09 -0.23 -9.78
N ASP A 44 3.96 -0.35 -10.79
CA ASP A 44 3.88 -1.43 -11.79
C ASP A 44 4.23 -2.81 -11.19
N LEU A 45 5.26 -2.90 -10.34
CA LEU A 45 5.61 -4.14 -9.63
C LEU A 45 4.47 -4.64 -8.75
N ILE A 46 3.77 -3.73 -8.06
CA ILE A 46 2.60 -4.07 -7.25
C ILE A 46 1.46 -4.55 -8.15
N LEU A 47 1.17 -3.84 -9.24
CA LEU A 47 0.13 -4.20 -10.21
C LEU A 47 0.34 -5.62 -10.77
N ARG A 48 1.59 -5.99 -11.07
CA ARG A 48 1.96 -7.31 -11.58
C ARG A 48 2.08 -8.38 -10.50
N GLY A 49 1.93 -8.02 -9.22
CA GLY A 49 2.00 -8.94 -8.08
C GLY A 49 3.43 -9.34 -7.68
N GLU A 50 4.45 -8.64 -8.17
CA GLU A 50 5.86 -8.89 -7.87
C GLU A 50 6.26 -8.27 -6.53
N LYS A 51 5.91 -6.99 -6.32
CA LYS A 51 6.02 -6.33 -5.01
C LYS A 51 4.77 -6.61 -4.18
N ARG A 52 4.95 -7.31 -3.05
CA ARG A 52 3.88 -7.75 -2.13
C ARG A 52 4.14 -7.37 -0.67
N ALA A 53 5.26 -6.72 -0.38
CA ALA A 53 5.62 -6.23 0.94
C ALA A 53 6.22 -4.82 0.86
N SER A 54 6.15 -4.11 1.98
CA SER A 54 6.82 -2.83 2.21
C SER A 54 7.20 -2.70 3.68
N CYS A 55 8.12 -1.79 3.99
CA CYS A 55 8.50 -1.49 5.36
C CYS A 55 8.63 0.03 5.60
N SER A 56 8.57 0.42 6.87
CA SER A 56 8.87 1.77 7.32
C SER A 56 9.41 1.72 8.75
N MET A 57 9.95 2.85 9.23
CA MET A 57 10.55 2.91 10.56
C MET A 57 9.47 2.90 11.65
N GLU A 58 9.65 2.06 12.67
CA GLU A 58 8.77 1.99 13.84
C GLU A 58 8.65 3.34 14.57
N TYR A 59 9.72 4.16 14.49
CA TYR A 59 9.83 5.49 15.09
C TYR A 59 8.67 6.42 14.73
N TRP A 60 8.19 6.37 13.48
CA TRP A 60 7.09 7.23 13.03
C TRP A 60 5.81 7.00 13.84
N TYR A 61 5.60 5.76 14.30
CA TYR A 61 4.42 5.39 15.06
C TYR A 61 4.61 5.61 16.57
N SER A 62 5.77 5.24 17.10
CA SER A 62 6.02 5.28 18.54
C SER A 62 6.38 6.66 19.08
N HIS A 63 6.97 7.52 18.24
CA HIS A 63 7.47 8.84 18.65
C HIS A 63 6.80 10.00 17.91
N GLU A 64 6.53 9.86 16.61
CA GLU A 64 5.93 10.94 15.80
C GLU A 64 4.39 10.88 15.77
N GLY A 65 3.79 9.86 16.39
CA GLY A 65 2.34 9.75 16.57
C GLY A 65 1.58 9.36 15.31
N GLU A 66 2.26 8.86 14.27
CA GLU A 66 1.60 8.30 13.10
C GLU A 66 0.80 7.04 13.48
N VAL A 67 -0.27 6.79 12.73
CA VAL A 67 -1.11 5.62 12.97
C VAL A 67 -0.45 4.39 12.36
N LEU A 68 -0.24 3.35 13.18
CA LEU A 68 0.23 2.05 12.70
C LEU A 68 -0.63 1.53 11.54
N PRO A 69 -0.03 0.91 10.51
CA PRO A 69 -0.77 0.23 9.46
C PRO A 69 -1.65 -0.87 10.07
N ARG A 70 -2.82 -1.08 9.46
CA ARG A 70 -3.84 -2.01 9.99
C ARG A 70 -4.23 -3.01 8.92
N VAL A 71 -4.38 -4.28 9.32
CA VAL A 71 -4.93 -5.33 8.45
C VAL A 71 -6.33 -4.94 7.97
N GLY A 72 -6.60 -5.15 6.69
CA GLY A 72 -7.83 -4.75 6.01
C GLY A 72 -7.86 -3.28 5.56
N HIS A 73 -6.77 -2.53 5.73
CA HIS A 73 -6.64 -1.21 5.12
C HIS A 73 -6.53 -1.32 3.61
N LEU A 74 -7.31 -0.53 2.86
CA LEU A 74 -7.19 -0.43 1.41
C LEU A 74 -6.41 0.83 1.02
N GLN A 75 -5.36 0.65 0.23
CA GLN A 75 -4.63 1.76 -0.38
C GLN A 75 -4.86 1.75 -1.89
N VAL A 76 -5.29 2.89 -2.43
CA VAL A 76 -5.17 3.16 -3.86
C VAL A 76 -3.71 3.51 -4.15
N VAL A 77 -3.02 2.62 -4.86
CA VAL A 77 -1.63 2.85 -5.27
C VAL A 77 -1.65 3.74 -6.50
N THR A 78 -0.96 4.87 -6.42
CA THR A 78 -0.81 5.80 -7.55
C THR A 78 0.60 5.73 -8.12
N ASN A 79 0.76 6.19 -9.36
CA ASN A 79 2.06 6.57 -9.89
C ASN A 79 2.50 7.94 -9.31
N TRP A 80 3.65 8.44 -9.74
CA TRP A 80 4.19 9.74 -9.28
C TRP A 80 3.26 10.92 -9.56
N ASP A 81 2.52 10.90 -10.68
CA ASP A 81 1.58 11.95 -11.09
C ASP A 81 0.22 11.87 -10.37
N GLY A 82 0.06 10.92 -9.43
CA GLY A 82 -1.20 10.70 -8.71
C GLY A 82 -2.26 9.95 -9.53
N GLU A 83 -1.91 9.35 -10.66
CA GLU A 83 -2.82 8.49 -11.43
C GLU A 83 -2.99 7.13 -10.71
N PRO A 84 -4.24 6.71 -10.40
CA PRO A 84 -4.48 5.40 -9.79
C PRO A 84 -4.04 4.24 -10.69
N ILE A 85 -3.24 3.32 -10.15
CA ILE A 85 -2.73 2.13 -10.86
C ILE A 85 -3.45 0.87 -10.40
N CYS A 86 -3.54 0.63 -9.09
CA CYS A 86 -4.23 -0.52 -8.50
C CYS A 86 -4.71 -0.23 -7.08
N ILE A 87 -5.41 -1.18 -6.46
CA ILE A 87 -5.80 -1.14 -5.05
C ILE A 87 -5.19 -2.35 -4.36
N ILE A 88 -4.55 -2.12 -3.21
CA ILE A 88 -3.99 -3.18 -2.36
C ILE A 88 -4.70 -3.22 -1.01
N GLU A 89 -4.72 -4.40 -0.39
CA GLU A 89 -5.19 -4.62 0.98
C GLU A 89 -4.02 -5.06 1.87
N ILE A 90 -3.87 -4.44 3.04
CA ILE A 90 -2.89 -4.89 4.04
C ILE A 90 -3.36 -6.23 4.64
N THR A 91 -2.61 -7.30 4.44
CA THR A 91 -2.96 -8.65 4.94
C THR A 91 -2.28 -9.01 6.26
N SER A 92 -1.13 -8.39 6.57
CA SER A 92 -0.37 -8.66 7.80
C SER A 92 0.50 -7.46 8.17
N VAL A 93 0.73 -7.26 9.47
CA VAL A 93 1.65 -6.25 10.01
C VAL A 93 2.50 -6.90 11.09
N SER A 94 3.81 -6.70 11.04
CA SER A 94 4.78 -7.25 12.01
C SER A 94 6.02 -6.37 12.06
N ASN A 95 6.85 -6.56 13.09
CA ASN A 95 8.08 -5.79 13.29
C ASN A 95 9.28 -6.74 13.29
N CYS A 96 10.38 -6.31 12.69
CA CYS A 96 11.70 -6.91 12.84
C CYS A 96 12.75 -5.81 12.93
N ARG A 97 13.95 -6.13 13.40
CA ARG A 97 15.07 -5.18 13.33
C ARG A 97 15.57 -5.10 11.90
N PHE A 98 16.05 -3.94 11.49
CA PHE A 98 16.57 -3.73 10.13
C PHE A 98 17.68 -4.73 9.74
N ASN A 99 18.56 -5.09 10.68
CA ASN A 99 19.63 -6.07 10.46
C ASN A 99 19.17 -7.54 10.55
N GLU A 100 17.88 -7.78 10.79
CA GLU A 100 17.26 -9.11 10.86
C GLU A 100 16.22 -9.31 9.73
N VAL A 101 16.14 -8.39 8.77
CA VAL A 101 15.29 -8.53 7.58
C VAL A 101 15.76 -9.77 6.79
N SER A 102 14.83 -10.67 6.48
CA SER A 102 15.14 -11.93 5.81
C SER A 102 15.20 -11.75 4.28
N GLU A 103 15.90 -12.68 3.60
CA GLU A 103 15.95 -12.72 2.14
C GLU A 103 14.56 -12.91 1.52
N GLU A 104 13.69 -13.68 2.17
CA GLU A 104 12.32 -13.91 1.72
C GLU A 104 11.46 -12.65 1.81
N PHE A 105 11.69 -11.80 2.83
CA PHE A 105 11.02 -10.50 2.94
C PHE A 105 11.51 -9.57 1.83
N ALA A 106 12.83 -9.48 1.61
CA ALA A 106 13.39 -8.68 0.52
C ALA A 106 12.88 -9.15 -0.87
N ALA A 107 12.80 -10.46 -1.12
CA ALA A 107 12.21 -11.01 -2.33
C ALA A 107 10.71 -10.71 -2.47
N SER A 108 10.00 -10.54 -1.35
CA SER A 108 8.59 -10.12 -1.35
C SER A 108 8.42 -8.62 -1.57
N GLU A 109 9.41 -7.78 -1.21
CA GLU A 109 9.45 -6.36 -1.59
C GLU A 109 9.62 -6.17 -3.10
N GLY A 110 10.23 -7.14 -3.79
CA GLY A 110 10.14 -7.31 -5.25
C GLY A 110 10.87 -6.26 -6.10
N GLU A 111 11.62 -5.36 -5.48
CA GLU A 111 12.45 -4.35 -6.14
C GLU A 111 13.85 -4.89 -6.47
N GLY A 112 14.48 -4.38 -7.53
CA GLY A 112 15.84 -4.77 -7.97
C GLY A 112 16.06 -4.75 -9.47
#